data_AF-A0AAN5AMZ4-F1
#
_entry.id   AF-A0AAN5AMZ4-F1
#
_cell.length_a   1.000
_cell.length_b   1.000
_cell.length_c   1.000
_cell.angle_alpha   90.00
_cell.angle_beta   90.00
_cell.angle_gamma   90.00
#
_symmetry.space_group_name_H-M   'P 1'
#
loop_
_entity.id
_entity.type
_entity.pdbx_description
1 polymer ?
#
loop_
_entity_poly.entity_id
_entity_poly.type
_entity_poly.pdbx_seq_one_letter_code
_entity_poly.pdbx_strand_id
1 'polypeptide(L)'
;MNLIQENTKEVEWFTSLRAIEKWMEINLEDYDWHFSDIEGGWTLMEDPTWITGRELKLRINKDDYQFIWAVISAFPSGAEPRLTRIIHR
;
A
#
# COMPACT_ATOMS: atom_id res chain seq x y z
N MET A 1 13.19 -17.79 3.02
CA MET A 1 11.91 -18.41 2.63
C MET A 1 10.82 -17.61 3.29
N ASN A 2 10.00 -16.91 2.51
CA ASN A 2 8.95 -16.03 3.04
C ASN A 2 7.60 -16.67 2.73
N LEU A 3 7.15 -17.53 3.65
CA LEU A 3 5.95 -18.34 3.52
C LEU A 3 4.70 -17.50 3.18
N ILE A 4 4.65 -16.27 3.70
CA ILE A 4 3.58 -15.30 3.41
C ILE A 4 3.50 -15.07 1.89
N GLN A 5 4.62 -14.70 1.25
CA GLN A 5 4.71 -14.39 -0.19
C GLN A 5 4.44 -15.57 -1.12
N GLU A 6 4.46 -16.80 -0.61
CA GLU A 6 4.22 -18.03 -1.39
C GLU A 6 2.73 -18.40 -1.48
N ASN A 7 1.83 -17.55 -0.95
CA ASN A 7 0.38 -17.81 -0.90
C ASN A 7 0.06 -19.19 -0.29
N THR A 8 0.83 -19.56 0.73
CA THR A 8 0.66 -20.83 1.42
C THR A 8 -0.58 -20.82 2.30
N LYS A 9 -1.21 -21.98 2.46
CA LYS A 9 -2.29 -22.18 3.44
C LYS A 9 -1.77 -22.30 4.88
N GLU A 10 -0.45 -22.37 5.05
CA GLU A 10 0.20 -22.48 6.37
C GLU A 10 0.15 -21.16 7.17
N VAL A 11 -0.09 -20.03 6.50
CA VAL A 11 -0.29 -18.73 7.15
C VAL A 11 -1.74 -18.31 6.94
N GLU A 12 -2.62 -18.77 7.83
CA GLU A 12 -4.05 -18.44 7.79
C GLU A 12 -4.36 -16.96 8.01
N TRP A 13 -3.44 -16.22 8.63
CA TRP A 13 -3.65 -14.85 9.08
C TRP A 13 -2.53 -13.94 8.60
N PHE A 14 -2.82 -13.18 7.53
CA PHE A 14 -1.99 -12.06 7.09
C PHE A 14 -2.88 -10.85 6.84
N THR A 15 -2.29 -9.66 6.93
CA THR A 15 -2.99 -8.41 6.68
C THR A 15 -3.15 -8.23 5.17
N SER A 16 -4.25 -8.72 4.60
CA SER A 16 -4.59 -8.46 3.19
C SER A 16 -5.07 -7.02 3.01
N LEU A 17 -4.44 -6.27 2.10
CA LEU A 17 -4.95 -4.94 1.74
C LEU A 17 -6.34 -4.98 1.10
N ARG A 18 -6.81 -6.12 0.60
CA ARG A 18 -8.17 -6.25 0.05
C ARG A 18 -9.25 -5.98 1.09
N ALA A 19 -8.96 -6.21 2.36
CA ALA A 19 -9.90 -6.01 3.44
C ALA A 19 -9.88 -4.57 4.00
N ILE A 20 -9.00 -3.69 3.51
CA ILE A 20 -8.78 -2.37 4.12
C ILE A 20 -10.00 -1.46 4.06
N GLU A 21 -10.76 -1.46 2.95
CA GLU A 21 -12.02 -0.70 2.84
C GLU A 21 -12.99 -1.11 3.95
N LYS A 22 -13.09 -2.41 4.23
CA LYS A 22 -13.95 -2.96 5.28
C LYS A 22 -13.43 -2.65 6.67
N TRP A 23 -12.13 -2.77 6.91
CA TRP A 23 -11.54 -2.57 8.24
C TRP A 23 -11.52 -1.12 8.68
N MET A 24 -11.31 -0.20 7.73
CA MET A 24 -11.24 1.24 8.00
C MET A 24 -12.57 1.95 7.76
N GLU A 25 -13.57 1.26 7.21
CA GLU A 25 -14.86 1.85 6.81
C GLU A 25 -14.69 3.04 5.84
N ILE A 26 -13.80 2.87 4.87
CA ILE A 26 -13.49 3.87 3.83
C ILE A 26 -13.69 3.30 2.43
N ASN A 27 -13.76 4.20 1.44
CA ASN A 27 -13.58 3.85 0.03
C ASN A 27 -12.16 4.24 -0.41
N LEU A 28 -11.40 3.30 -0.97
CA LEU A 28 -10.03 3.54 -1.42
C LEU A 28 -9.92 4.66 -2.45
N GLU A 29 -10.93 4.80 -3.30
CA GLU A 29 -10.96 5.76 -4.40
C GLU A 29 -11.15 7.21 -3.94
N ASP A 30 -11.56 7.43 -2.69
CA ASP A 30 -11.67 8.76 -2.11
C ASP A 30 -10.29 9.34 -1.72
N TYR A 31 -9.22 8.54 -1.84
CA TYR A 31 -7.87 8.89 -1.43
C TYR A 31 -6.83 8.62 -2.51
N ASP A 32 -5.76 9.40 -2.48
CA ASP A 32 -4.47 9.06 -3.07
C ASP A 32 -3.53 8.57 -1.98
N TRP A 33 -2.66 7.62 -2.33
CA TRP A 33 -1.92 6.83 -1.37
C TRP A 33 -0.41 6.98 -1.58
N HIS A 34 0.30 7.16 -0.48
CA HIS A 34 1.76 7.14 -0.44
C HIS A 34 2.23 5.92 0.35
N PHE A 35 3.01 5.08 -0.32
CA PHE A 35 3.67 3.93 0.28
C PHE A 35 5.13 4.27 0.47
N SER A 36 5.64 4.08 1.67
CA SER A 36 7.05 4.31 2.00
C SER A 36 7.53 3.30 3.02
N ASP A 37 8.84 3.14 3.12
CA ASP A 37 9.48 2.30 4.14
C ASP A 37 8.95 0.86 4.02
N ILE A 38 9.05 0.32 2.79
CA ILE A 38 8.42 -0.94 2.40
C ILE A 38 9.46 -2.05 2.57
N GLU A 39 9.23 -2.96 3.53
CA GLU A 39 10.02 -4.18 3.63
C GLU A 39 9.19 -5.40 3.23
N GLY A 40 9.77 -6.20 2.33
CA GLY A 40 9.20 -7.49 1.95
C GLY A 40 7.87 -7.37 1.20
N GLY A 41 7.76 -6.43 0.26
CA GLY A 41 6.69 -6.36 -0.74
C GLY A 41 7.14 -6.82 -2.14
N TRP A 42 6.27 -6.69 -3.15
CA TRP A 42 6.62 -6.94 -4.55
C TRP A 42 7.71 -5.96 -5.03
N THR A 43 8.58 -6.42 -5.94
CA THR A 43 9.55 -5.60 -6.69
C THR A 43 8.92 -4.52 -7.60
N LEU A 44 7.58 -4.48 -7.70
CA LEU A 44 6.85 -3.57 -8.60
C LEU A 44 6.42 -2.24 -7.96
N MET A 45 6.55 -2.07 -6.65
CA MET A 45 6.42 -0.75 -6.02
C MET A 45 7.81 -0.24 -5.68
N GLU A 46 8.20 0.87 -6.31
CA GLU A 46 9.38 1.62 -5.90
C GLU A 46 9.10 2.20 -4.50
N ASP A 47 10.09 2.12 -3.59
CA ASP A 47 10.00 2.76 -2.28
C ASP A 47 10.76 4.10 -2.33
N PRO A 48 10.09 5.25 -2.14
CA PRO A 48 8.65 5.45 -1.94
C PRO A 48 7.87 5.56 -3.25
N THR A 49 6.55 5.31 -3.21
CA THR A 49 5.66 5.48 -4.38
C THR A 49 4.33 6.16 -4.06
N TRP A 50 3.83 6.89 -5.05
CA TRP A 50 2.50 7.48 -5.07
C TRP A 50 1.59 6.68 -6.01
N ILE A 51 0.38 6.40 -5.55
CA ILE A 51 -0.62 5.65 -6.31
C ILE A 51 -2.01 6.23 -6.05
N THR A 52 -2.80 6.39 -7.11
CA THR A 52 -4.18 6.86 -6.96
C THR A 52 -5.05 5.78 -6.34
N GLY A 53 -6.14 6.14 -5.67
CA GLY A 53 -7.07 5.18 -5.08
C GLY A 53 -7.62 4.18 -6.10
N ARG A 54 -7.93 4.65 -7.31
CA ARG A 54 -8.38 3.80 -8.43
C ARG A 54 -7.32 2.77 -8.84
N GLU A 55 -6.07 3.20 -8.99
CA GLU A 55 -4.98 2.31 -9.37
C GLU A 55 -4.66 1.32 -8.23
N LEU A 56 -4.68 1.76 -6.97
CA LEU A 56 -4.49 0.89 -5.82
C LEU A 56 -5.57 -0.19 -5.76
N LYS A 57 -6.84 0.18 -5.93
CA LYS A 57 -7.96 -0.76 -5.94
C LYS A 57 -7.87 -1.79 -7.06
N LEU A 58 -7.45 -1.38 -8.26
CA LEU A 58 -7.21 -2.30 -9.38
C LEU A 58 -6.10 -3.29 -9.04
N ARG A 59 -4.99 -2.80 -8.47
CA ARG A 59 -3.84 -3.62 -8.09
C ARG A 59 -4.22 -4.63 -7.01
N ILE A 60 -4.77 -4.22 -5.88
CA ILE A 60 -5.06 -5.13 -4.76
C ILE A 60 -6.09 -6.20 -5.12
N ASN A 61 -7.01 -5.90 -6.05
CA ASN A 61 -7.99 -6.89 -6.53
C ASN A 61 -7.36 -7.91 -7.49
N LYS A 62 -6.35 -7.49 -8.26
CA LYS A 62 -5.59 -8.37 -9.15
C LYS A 62 -4.66 -9.27 -8.35
N ASP A 63 -3.85 -8.67 -7.49
CA ASP A 63 -2.78 -9.33 -6.73
C ASP A 63 -3.02 -9.07 -5.23
N ASP A 64 -3.06 -10.12 -4.41
CA ASP A 64 -3.23 -9.96 -2.95
C ASP A 64 -1.90 -9.50 -2.34
N TYR A 65 -1.66 -8.18 -2.35
CA TYR A 65 -0.40 -7.60 -1.91
C TYR A 65 -0.14 -7.89 -0.44
N GLN A 66 1.08 -8.34 -0.19
CA GLN A 66 1.59 -8.63 1.14
C GLN A 66 2.95 -7.96 1.30
N PHE A 67 3.16 -7.37 2.46
CA PHE A 67 4.43 -6.81 2.93
C PHE A 67 4.77 -7.41 4.28
N ILE A 68 6.05 -7.48 4.63
CA ILE A 68 6.44 -7.72 6.02
C ILE A 68 6.00 -6.50 6.84
N TRP A 69 6.31 -5.30 6.34
CA TRP A 69 5.74 -4.04 6.82
C TRP A 69 5.86 -2.93 5.76
N ALA A 70 5.02 -1.90 5.90
CA ALA A 70 5.05 -0.69 5.09
C ALA A 70 4.40 0.47 5.85
N VAL A 71 4.83 1.70 5.59
CA VAL A 71 4.11 2.92 6.00
C VAL A 71 3.18 3.35 4.87
N ILE A 72 1.88 3.35 5.14
CA ILE A 72 0.84 3.68 4.18
C ILE A 72 0.12 4.95 4.64
N SER A 73 0.23 6.02 3.86
CA SER A 73 -0.41 7.31 4.14
C SER A 73 -1.52 7.59 3.13
N ALA A 74 -2.70 7.99 3.62
CA ALA A 74 -3.85 8.35 2.80
C ALA A 74 -4.04 9.87 2.76
N PHE A 75 -4.22 10.40 1.55
CA PHE A 75 -4.48 11.82 1.29
C PHE A 75 -5.79 11.93 0.53
N PRO A 76 -6.63 12.96 0.76
CA PRO A 76 -7.84 13.14 -0.05
C PRO A 76 -7.50 13.11 -1.54
N SER A 77 -8.31 12.45 -2.36
CA SER A 77 -8.04 12.35 -3.80
C SER A 77 -7.87 13.74 -4.43
N GLY A 78 -6.86 13.89 -5.27
CA GLY A 78 -6.48 15.17 -5.88
C GLY A 78 -5.71 16.11 -4.95
N ALA A 79 -5.37 15.67 -3.73
CA ALA A 79 -4.43 16.42 -2.89
C ALA A 79 -3.05 16.40 -3.53
N GLU A 80 -2.48 17.58 -3.75
CA GLU A 80 -1.09 17.70 -4.19
C GLU A 80 -0.15 17.50 -3.00
N PRO A 81 0.70 16.45 -3.00
CA PRO A 81 1.70 16.32 -1.97
C PRO A 81 2.72 17.45 -2.06
N ARG A 82 2.72 18.32 -1.05
CA ARG A 82 3.75 19.33 -0.88
C ARG A 82 4.98 18.68 -0.26
N LEU A 83 5.84 18.12 -1.10
CA LEU A 83 7.20 17.78 -0.68
C LEU A 83 7.95 19.08 -0.38
N THR A 84 8.03 19.47 0.89
CA THR A 84 9.01 20.47 1.31
C THR A 84 10.40 19.85 1.20
N ARG A 85 11.18 20.25 0.19
CA ARG A 85 12.62 19.96 0.16
C ARG A 85 13.25 20.58 1.41
N ILE A 86 13.61 19.76 2.40
CA ILE A 86 14.50 20.18 3.47
C ILE A 86 15.89 20.27 2.86
N ILE A 87 16.27 21.47 2.43
CA ILE A 87 17.65 21.76 2.05
C ILE A 87 18.43 21.81 3.36
N HIS A 88 19.19 20.75 3.65
CA HIS A 88 20.19 20.80 4.73
C HIS A 88 21.24 21.85 4.31
N ARG A 89 21.29 22.97 5.04
CA ARG A 89 22.35 23.97 4.92
C ARG A 89 23.56 23.54 5.74
#